data_AF-A0A820J1Z7-F1
#
_entry.id   AF-A0A820J1Z7-F1
#
_cell.length_a   1.000
_cell.length_b   1.000
_cell.length_c   1.000
_cell.angle_alpha   90.00
_cell.angle_beta   90.00
_cell.angle_gamma   90.00
#
_symmetry.space_group_name_H-M   'P 1'
#
loop_
_entity.id
_entity.type
_entity.pdbx_description
1 polymer ?
#
loop_
_entity_poly.entity_id
_entity_poly.type
_entity_poly.pdbx_seq_one_letter_code
_entity_poly.pdbx_strand_id
1 'polypeptide(L)'
;GDGKWADQCEILAFNSLPAALDPFLARSTHYITCPNSIQLDNKLKTKGQFQNIFPMLAFMPGVYHYRCCAHNYGFGWPYYSEELWLATWDNGICASMYAASQVTAFIGSNNEIQVTVVEETEYPFDDIIYFHFQLSIPTKFNFYLRIPQWCQHSIELSINGKIIFNEQIPNGNSFLILDRIWTNNDIVTFKIPMTI
;
A
#
# COMPACT_ATOMS: atom_id res chain seq x y z
N GLY A 1 5.30 -6.97 13.02
CA GLY A 1 4.74 -5.61 13.23
C GLY A 1 3.25 -5.73 13.47
N ASP A 2 2.58 -4.61 13.77
CA ASP A 2 1.11 -4.54 13.79
C ASP A 2 0.62 -4.08 12.41
N GLY A 3 -0.25 -4.87 11.76
CA GLY A 3 -0.77 -4.55 10.42
C GLY A 3 -1.55 -3.24 10.37
N LYS A 4 -1.95 -2.70 11.53
CA LYS A 4 -2.90 -1.60 11.64
C LYS A 4 -2.34 -0.34 10.99
N TRP A 5 -1.02 -0.19 11.08
CA TRP A 5 -0.32 0.95 10.51
C TRP A 5 -0.33 0.89 8.99
N ALA A 6 -0.12 -0.30 8.40
CA ALA A 6 -0.23 -0.49 6.95
C ALA A 6 -1.67 -0.28 6.47
N ASP A 7 -2.68 -0.72 7.22
CA ASP A 7 -4.08 -0.44 6.90
C ASP A 7 -4.41 1.06 6.94
N GLN A 8 -3.89 1.79 7.93
CA GLN A 8 -4.05 3.24 7.99
C GLN A 8 -3.34 3.96 6.84
N CYS A 9 -2.13 3.52 6.49
CA CYS A 9 -1.41 4.02 5.32
C CYS A 9 -2.22 3.78 4.04
N GLU A 10 -2.74 2.57 3.85
CA GLU A 10 -3.59 2.20 2.71
C GLU A 10 -4.86 3.07 2.62
N ILE A 11 -5.57 3.25 3.73
CA ILE A 11 -6.77 4.11 3.78
C ILE A 11 -6.41 5.54 3.36
N LEU A 12 -5.34 6.12 3.90
CA LEU A 12 -4.93 7.48 3.57
C LEU A 12 -4.47 7.61 2.11
N ALA A 13 -3.70 6.64 1.62
CA ALA A 13 -3.14 6.61 0.28
C ALA A 13 -4.23 6.48 -0.79
N PHE A 14 -5.19 5.58 -0.63
CA PHE A 14 -6.22 5.36 -1.67
C PHE A 14 -7.48 6.21 -1.52
N ASN A 15 -7.65 6.94 -0.42
CA ASN A 15 -8.82 7.82 -0.22
C ASN A 15 -8.42 9.30 -0.16
N SER A 16 -7.74 9.71 0.91
CA SER A 16 -7.50 11.12 1.21
C SER A 16 -6.49 11.78 0.26
N LEU A 17 -5.42 11.05 -0.10
CA LEU A 17 -4.36 11.55 -0.97
C LEU A 17 -4.86 11.88 -2.39
N PRO A 18 -5.51 10.97 -3.14
CA PRO A 18 -6.04 11.29 -4.46
C PRO A 18 -7.14 12.35 -4.41
N ALA A 19 -7.95 12.39 -3.36
CA ALA A 19 -8.97 13.43 -3.19
C ALA A 19 -8.38 14.85 -2.99
N ALA A 20 -7.11 14.95 -2.58
CA ALA A 20 -6.42 16.24 -2.43
C ALA A 20 -5.73 16.73 -3.72
N LEU A 21 -5.69 15.91 -4.77
CA LEU A 21 -4.92 16.13 -5.98
C LEU A 21 -5.81 16.05 -7.22
N ASP A 22 -5.41 16.72 -8.30
CA ASP A 22 -6.09 16.50 -9.59
C ASP A 22 -5.58 15.23 -10.29
N PRO A 23 -6.43 14.55 -11.08
CA PRO A 23 -6.05 13.29 -11.73
C PRO A 23 -5.01 13.49 -12.84
N PHE A 24 -4.75 14.73 -13.29
CA PHE A 24 -3.75 15.03 -14.31
C PHE A 24 -2.40 15.39 -13.67
N LEU A 25 -1.75 14.39 -13.06
CA LEU A 25 -0.40 14.47 -12.51
C LEU A 25 -0.25 15.41 -11.30
N ALA A 26 -1.29 15.54 -10.46
CA ALA A 26 -1.20 16.29 -9.20
C ALA A 26 -0.71 17.75 -9.38
N ARG A 27 -1.05 18.39 -10.50
CA ARG A 27 -0.71 19.79 -10.84
C ARG A 27 -1.45 20.80 -9.96
N SER A 28 -2.60 20.41 -9.44
CA SER A 28 -3.46 21.18 -8.54
C SER A 28 -3.56 20.45 -7.22
N THR A 29 -3.54 21.22 -6.13
CA THR A 29 -3.62 20.69 -4.77
C THR A 29 -4.69 21.40 -3.97
N HIS A 30 -5.38 20.64 -3.13
CA HIS A 30 -6.38 21.15 -2.20
C HIS A 30 -5.75 21.32 -0.82
N TYR A 31 -5.95 22.46 -0.15
CA TYR A 31 -5.38 22.63 1.20
C TYR A 31 -6.15 21.82 2.25
N ILE A 32 -7.47 22.00 2.34
CA ILE A 32 -8.33 21.26 3.26
C ILE A 32 -9.22 20.30 2.49
N THR A 33 -8.83 19.03 2.43
CA THR A 33 -9.70 17.96 1.96
C THR A 33 -10.62 17.50 3.08
N CYS A 34 -11.80 18.10 3.19
CA CYS A 34 -12.83 17.69 4.16
C CYS A 34 -13.87 16.75 3.53
N PRO A 35 -14.39 15.77 4.30
CA PRO A 35 -15.51 14.96 3.87
C PRO A 35 -16.73 15.86 3.63
N ASN A 36 -17.54 15.52 2.62
CA ASN A 36 -18.75 16.25 2.25
C ASN A 36 -18.52 17.73 1.87
N SER A 37 -17.34 18.07 1.33
CA SER A 37 -17.09 19.40 0.76
C SER A 37 -17.82 19.58 -0.56
N ILE A 38 -18.96 20.28 -0.53
CA ILE A 38 -19.80 20.51 -1.71
C ILE A 38 -19.34 21.67 -2.59
N GLN A 39 -18.39 22.49 -2.11
CA GLN A 39 -17.98 23.72 -2.78
C GLN A 39 -16.48 23.97 -2.62
N LEU A 40 -15.78 23.83 -3.73
CA LEU A 40 -14.38 24.25 -3.88
C LEU A 40 -14.39 25.64 -4.50
N ASP A 41 -13.90 26.64 -3.78
CA ASP A 41 -13.72 27.98 -4.33
C ASP A 41 -12.45 28.65 -3.83
N ASN A 42 -11.91 29.53 -4.69
CA ASN A 42 -10.79 30.39 -4.35
C ASN A 42 -11.29 31.67 -3.65
N LYS A 43 -12.16 31.53 -2.63
CA LYS A 43 -12.62 32.65 -1.80
C LYS A 43 -12.32 32.40 -0.32
N LEU A 44 -11.87 33.45 0.35
CA LEU A 44 -11.68 33.43 1.79
C LEU A 44 -13.03 33.20 2.50
N LYS A 45 -13.07 32.27 3.45
CA LYS A 45 -14.25 32.05 4.29
C LYS A 45 -14.13 32.88 5.56
N THR A 46 -15.12 33.72 5.84
CA THR A 46 -15.05 34.76 6.89
C THR A 46 -15.99 34.51 8.08
N LYS A 47 -16.80 33.44 8.07
CA LYS A 47 -17.76 33.13 9.14
C LYS A 47 -17.14 32.22 10.22
N GLY A 48 -15.82 32.25 10.38
CA GLY A 48 -15.10 31.43 11.35
C GLY A 48 -14.95 29.95 10.99
N GLN A 49 -15.22 29.56 9.73
CA GLN A 49 -15.02 28.18 9.28
C GLN A 49 -13.55 27.75 9.32
N PHE A 50 -12.65 28.70 9.08
CA PHE A 50 -11.22 28.48 8.97
C PHE A 50 -10.44 29.62 9.62
N GLN A 51 -9.31 29.29 10.23
CA GLN A 51 -8.43 30.23 10.94
C GLN A 51 -7.21 30.63 10.09
N ASN A 52 -7.39 30.97 8.82
CA ASN A 52 -6.31 31.46 7.94
C ASN A 52 -6.77 32.61 7.06
N ILE A 53 -5.80 33.37 6.54
CA ILE A 53 -6.01 34.57 5.72
C ILE A 53 -6.12 34.30 4.22
N PHE A 54 -6.20 33.03 3.80
CA PHE A 54 -6.28 32.63 2.38
C PHE A 54 -7.41 31.61 2.13
N PRO A 55 -7.84 31.43 0.87
CA PRO A 55 -8.88 30.47 0.50
C PRO A 55 -8.46 29.00 0.74
N MET A 56 -8.78 28.45 1.91
CA MET A 56 -8.37 27.08 2.29
C MET A 56 -9.11 25.95 1.55
N LEU A 57 -10.21 26.26 0.86
CA LEU A 57 -10.95 25.32 0.01
C LEU A 57 -10.62 25.48 -1.48
N ALA A 58 -9.57 26.24 -1.81
CA ALA A 58 -9.14 26.39 -3.19
C ALA A 58 -8.56 25.05 -3.68
N PHE A 59 -9.01 24.64 -4.85
CA PHE A 59 -8.43 23.53 -5.60
C PHE A 59 -8.03 24.07 -6.98
N MET A 60 -6.75 24.41 -7.12
CA MET A 60 -6.24 25.08 -8.31
C MET A 60 -4.74 24.82 -8.50
N PRO A 61 -4.23 24.92 -9.73
CA PRO A 61 -2.80 24.85 -9.99
C PRO A 61 -2.08 26.11 -9.49
N GLY A 62 -0.77 26.00 -9.25
CA GLY A 62 0.08 27.17 -9.01
C GLY A 62 -0.29 27.97 -7.77
N VAL A 63 -0.67 27.32 -6.66
CA VAL A 63 -1.03 28.04 -5.44
C VAL A 63 0.18 28.83 -4.89
N TYR A 64 0.01 30.15 -4.75
CA TYR A 64 1.02 31.05 -4.18
C TYR A 64 0.76 31.40 -2.70
N HIS A 65 -0.48 31.28 -2.24
CA HIS A 65 -0.88 31.66 -0.88
C HIS A 65 -0.47 30.65 0.20
N TYR A 66 -0.19 29.40 -0.19
CA TYR A 66 0.37 28.36 0.66
C TYR A 66 1.32 27.48 -0.15
N ARG A 67 2.35 26.95 0.49
CA ARG A 67 3.36 26.10 -0.16
C ARG A 67 3.53 24.72 0.48
N CYS A 68 3.14 24.56 1.74
CA CYS A 68 3.30 23.30 2.46
C CYS A 68 2.60 22.13 1.78
N CYS A 69 1.33 22.27 1.37
CA CYS A 69 0.58 21.20 0.71
C CYS A 69 1.20 20.78 -0.64
N ALA A 70 1.54 21.75 -1.50
CA ALA A 70 2.16 21.47 -2.80
C ALA A 70 3.54 20.81 -2.66
N HIS A 71 4.28 21.12 -1.59
CA HIS A 71 5.53 20.45 -1.27
C HIS A 71 5.31 19.05 -0.69
N ASN A 72 4.41 18.92 0.30
CA ASN A 72 4.25 17.70 1.08
C ASN A 72 3.50 16.59 0.36
N TYR A 73 2.48 16.91 -0.44
CA TYR A 73 1.71 15.87 -1.12
C TYR A 73 2.52 15.10 -2.17
N GLY A 74 3.59 15.70 -2.70
CA GLY A 74 4.53 15.01 -3.58
C GLY A 74 5.23 13.81 -2.92
N PHE A 75 5.28 13.75 -1.58
CA PHE A 75 5.90 12.64 -0.85
C PHE A 75 4.96 11.47 -0.61
N GLY A 76 3.64 11.62 -0.78
CA GLY A 76 2.66 10.60 -0.40
C GLY A 76 2.88 9.25 -1.10
N TRP A 77 2.92 9.25 -2.44
CA TRP A 77 3.17 8.03 -3.21
C TRP A 77 4.60 7.47 -3.06
N PRO A 78 5.66 8.29 -3.02
CA PRO A 78 6.99 7.82 -2.66
C PRO A 78 7.06 7.10 -1.31
N TYR A 79 6.47 7.67 -0.25
CA TYR A 79 6.44 7.01 1.06
C TYR A 79 5.59 5.75 1.07
N TYR A 80 4.48 5.72 0.35
CA TYR A 80 3.72 4.49 0.17
C TYR A 80 4.57 3.40 -0.52
N SER A 81 5.34 3.79 -1.53
CA SER A 81 6.19 2.88 -2.32
C SER A 81 7.37 2.33 -1.50
N GLU A 82 7.94 3.16 -0.62
CA GLU A 82 9.02 2.78 0.31
C GLU A 82 8.58 1.69 1.30
N GLU A 83 7.30 1.68 1.67
CA GLU A 83 6.72 0.80 2.68
C GLU A 83 6.00 -0.43 2.09
N LEU A 84 6.05 -0.64 0.76
CA LEU A 84 5.49 -1.83 0.10
C LEU A 84 6.14 -3.11 0.62
N TRP A 85 7.47 -3.08 0.78
CA TRP A 85 8.28 -4.24 1.11
C TRP A 85 9.13 -3.98 2.34
N LEU A 86 9.09 -4.91 3.30
CA LEU A 86 9.85 -4.80 4.56
C LEU A 86 10.71 -6.05 4.78
N ALA A 87 11.94 -5.84 5.27
CA ALA A 87 12.73 -6.92 5.85
C ALA A 87 12.12 -7.34 7.20
N THR A 88 12.20 -8.63 7.52
CA THR A 88 11.66 -9.16 8.79
C THR A 88 12.79 -9.53 9.75
N TRP A 89 12.47 -9.55 11.05
CA TRP A 89 13.43 -9.80 12.14
C TRP A 89 14.09 -11.19 12.10
N ASP A 90 13.48 -12.12 11.37
CA ASP A 90 13.91 -13.49 11.15
C ASP A 90 14.61 -13.68 9.78
N ASN A 91 15.10 -12.59 9.18
CA ASN A 91 15.80 -12.56 7.89
C ASN A 91 14.94 -13.06 6.71
N GLY A 92 13.64 -12.82 6.77
CA GLY A 92 12.68 -13.02 5.69
C GLY A 92 12.28 -11.71 5.01
N ILE A 93 11.17 -11.74 4.28
CA ILE A 93 10.62 -10.60 3.56
C ILE A 93 9.11 -10.51 3.76
N CYS A 94 8.59 -9.29 3.77
CA CYS A 94 7.18 -8.99 3.97
C CYS A 94 6.65 -8.14 2.82
N ALA A 95 5.59 -8.60 2.16
CA ALA A 95 4.73 -7.74 1.35
C ALA A 95 3.74 -7.05 2.32
N SER A 96 4.11 -5.84 2.72
CA SER A 96 3.44 -5.06 3.75
C SER A 96 2.27 -4.26 3.20
N MET A 97 2.40 -3.73 1.98
CA MET A 97 1.34 -3.06 1.23
C MET A 97 1.38 -3.52 -0.21
N TYR A 98 0.28 -3.32 -0.95
CA TYR A 98 0.08 -3.95 -2.26
C TYR A 98 0.03 -2.93 -3.39
N ALA A 99 0.87 -3.17 -4.40
CA ALA A 99 0.94 -2.45 -5.66
C ALA A 99 1.88 -3.22 -6.61
N ALA A 100 1.65 -3.10 -7.93
CA ALA A 100 2.57 -3.62 -8.92
C ALA A 100 4.00 -3.08 -8.67
N SER A 101 4.92 -3.98 -8.30
CA SER A 101 6.23 -3.59 -7.78
C SER A 101 7.25 -4.73 -7.89
N GLN A 102 8.51 -4.40 -7.63
CA GLN A 102 9.59 -5.38 -7.56
C GLN A 102 10.53 -5.00 -6.42
N VAL A 103 10.89 -6.00 -5.62
CA VAL A 103 11.92 -5.86 -4.59
C VAL A 103 13.06 -6.83 -4.85
N THR A 104 14.28 -6.37 -4.60
CA THR A 104 15.47 -7.23 -4.54
C THR A 104 16.08 -7.05 -3.16
N ALA A 105 16.12 -8.14 -2.38
CA ALA A 105 16.56 -8.14 -1.00
C ALA A 105 17.60 -9.23 -0.77
N PHE A 106 18.35 -9.07 0.32
CA PHE A 106 19.23 -10.12 0.83
C PHE A 106 18.58 -10.77 2.04
N ILE A 107 18.56 -12.11 2.08
CA ILE A 107 17.87 -12.92 3.08
C ILE A 107 18.78 -14.00 3.67
N GLY A 108 18.28 -14.71 4.69
CA GLY A 108 18.98 -15.79 5.38
C GLY A 108 19.87 -15.30 6.52
N SER A 109 20.44 -16.22 7.30
CA SER A 109 21.09 -15.94 8.59
C SER A 109 22.17 -14.84 8.59
N ASN A 110 22.79 -14.57 7.44
CA ASN A 110 23.81 -13.54 7.24
C ASN A 110 23.47 -12.53 6.12
N ASN A 111 22.23 -12.52 5.60
CA ASN A 111 21.86 -11.71 4.43
C ASN A 111 22.79 -11.91 3.22
N GLU A 112 23.16 -13.15 2.94
CA GLU A 112 24.09 -13.50 1.85
C GLU A 112 23.36 -13.88 0.56
N ILE A 113 22.08 -14.24 0.64
CA ILE A 113 21.33 -14.77 -0.48
C ILE A 113 20.45 -13.67 -1.05
N GLN A 114 20.71 -13.29 -2.29
CA GLN A 114 19.88 -12.34 -3.03
C GLN A 114 18.60 -13.03 -3.55
N VAL A 115 17.45 -12.44 -3.27
CA VAL A 115 16.15 -12.85 -3.81
C VAL A 115 15.46 -11.63 -4.41
N THR A 116 14.87 -11.83 -5.58
CA THR A 116 13.97 -10.85 -6.19
C THR A 116 12.55 -11.38 -6.15
N VAL A 117 11.60 -10.55 -5.72
CA VAL A 117 10.17 -10.86 -5.76
C VAL A 117 9.50 -9.79 -6.61
N VAL A 118 8.76 -10.23 -7.64
CA VAL A 118 7.95 -9.36 -8.49
C VAL A 118 6.49 -9.52 -8.06
N GLU A 119 5.86 -8.43 -7.65
CA GLU A 119 4.44 -8.34 -7.37
C GLU A 119 3.71 -7.82 -8.62
N GLU A 120 2.81 -8.65 -9.15
CA GLU A 120 1.96 -8.34 -10.28
C GLU A 120 0.50 -8.33 -9.82
N THR A 121 -0.15 -7.17 -9.94
CA THR A 121 -1.54 -6.98 -9.51
C THR A 121 -2.11 -5.69 -10.10
N GLU A 122 -3.43 -5.66 -10.26
CA GLU A 122 -4.21 -4.45 -10.55
C GLU A 122 -4.83 -3.85 -9.26
N TYR A 123 -4.38 -4.29 -8.09
CA TYR A 123 -4.76 -3.70 -6.80
C TYR A 123 -4.61 -2.17 -6.83
N PRO A 124 -5.58 -1.39 -6.32
CA PRO A 124 -6.74 -1.80 -5.52
C PRO A 124 -8.01 -2.12 -6.32
N PHE A 125 -7.92 -2.32 -7.65
CA PHE A 125 -9.08 -2.57 -8.51
C PHE A 125 -9.33 -4.06 -8.80
N ASP A 126 -8.37 -4.92 -8.47
CA ASP A 126 -8.48 -6.37 -8.56
C ASP A 126 -8.15 -7.03 -7.21
N ASP A 127 -8.70 -8.23 -7.01
CA ASP A 127 -8.61 -8.97 -5.75
C ASP A 127 -7.49 -10.03 -5.73
N ILE A 128 -6.71 -10.13 -6.81
CA ILE A 128 -5.63 -11.10 -6.98
C ILE A 128 -4.27 -10.41 -7.04
N ILE A 129 -3.32 -10.98 -6.30
CA ILE A 129 -1.91 -10.56 -6.29
C ILE A 129 -1.04 -11.78 -6.60
N TYR A 130 -0.15 -11.64 -7.56
CA TYR A 130 0.84 -12.66 -7.92
C TYR A 130 2.21 -12.24 -7.44
N PHE A 131 2.90 -13.13 -6.73
CA PHE A 131 4.30 -12.95 -6.34
C PHE A 131 5.18 -13.97 -7.05
N HIS A 132 6.04 -13.49 -7.93
CA HIS A 132 6.98 -14.31 -8.70
C HIS A 132 8.36 -14.26 -8.06
N PHE A 133 8.85 -15.42 -7.63
CA PHE A 133 10.15 -15.54 -6.95
C PHE A 133 11.28 -15.81 -7.93
N GLN A 134 12.34 -15.02 -7.83
CA GLN A 134 13.57 -15.15 -8.61
C GLN A 134 14.76 -15.31 -7.65
N LEU A 135 15.44 -16.45 -7.74
CA LEU A 135 16.56 -16.79 -6.86
C LEU A 135 17.48 -17.82 -7.52
N SER A 136 18.79 -17.73 -7.25
CA SER A 136 19.79 -18.61 -7.86
C SER A 136 19.90 -19.97 -7.19
N ILE A 137 19.61 -20.07 -5.89
CA ILE A 137 19.76 -21.28 -5.08
C ILE A 137 18.50 -21.47 -4.22
N PRO A 138 17.92 -22.69 -4.14
CA PRO A 138 16.82 -22.97 -3.23
C PRO A 138 17.12 -22.54 -1.80
N THR A 139 16.25 -21.70 -1.21
CA THR A 139 16.54 -21.05 0.06
C THR A 139 15.34 -21.07 0.99
N LYS A 140 15.57 -21.40 2.26
CA LYS A 140 14.54 -21.33 3.31
C LYS A 140 14.45 -19.93 3.87
N PHE A 141 13.27 -19.32 3.83
CA PHE A 141 12.98 -18.05 4.50
C PHE A 141 11.47 -17.86 4.65
N ASN A 142 11.09 -16.99 5.60
CA ASN A 142 9.70 -16.64 5.83
C ASN A 142 9.28 -15.53 4.86
N PHE A 143 8.17 -15.78 4.15
CA PHE A 143 7.49 -14.75 3.38
C PHE A 143 6.20 -14.35 4.11
N TYR A 144 6.11 -13.06 4.46
CA TYR A 144 4.99 -12.50 5.19
C TYR A 144 4.05 -11.76 4.23
N LEU A 145 2.75 -12.02 4.36
CA LEU A 145 1.69 -11.37 3.60
C LEU A 145 0.74 -10.66 4.58
N ARG A 146 0.58 -9.35 4.46
CA ARG A 146 -0.44 -8.63 5.23
C ARG A 146 -1.84 -9.15 4.91
N ILE A 147 -2.70 -9.20 5.91
CA ILE A 147 -4.13 -9.41 5.73
C ILE A 147 -4.82 -8.11 6.09
N PRO A 148 -5.36 -7.38 5.11
CA PRO A 148 -6.00 -6.11 5.37
C PRO A 148 -7.18 -6.27 6.35
N GLN A 149 -7.35 -5.33 7.28
CA GLN A 149 -8.46 -5.37 8.24
C GLN A 149 -9.84 -5.41 7.59
N TRP A 150 -10.00 -4.83 6.40
CA TRP A 150 -11.27 -4.81 5.69
C TRP A 150 -11.66 -6.17 5.10
N CYS A 151 -10.73 -7.13 5.00
CA CYS A 151 -11.01 -8.45 4.45
C CYS A 151 -11.80 -9.31 5.46
N GLN A 152 -13.11 -9.43 5.26
CA GLN A 152 -13.99 -10.20 6.14
C GLN A 152 -14.26 -11.64 5.65
N HIS A 153 -13.97 -11.94 4.39
CA HIS A 153 -14.22 -13.24 3.78
C HIS A 153 -12.98 -14.13 3.79
N SER A 154 -13.16 -15.41 3.45
CA SER A 154 -12.04 -16.35 3.30
C SER A 154 -11.07 -15.86 2.23
N ILE A 155 -9.80 -15.77 2.57
CA ILE A 155 -8.73 -15.52 1.62
C ILE A 155 -8.26 -16.84 1.03
N GLU A 156 -7.79 -16.81 -0.22
CA GLU A 156 -7.21 -17.98 -0.85
C GLU A 156 -5.73 -17.73 -1.13
N LEU A 157 -4.91 -18.71 -0.77
CA LEU A 157 -3.49 -18.72 -1.10
C LEU A 157 -3.15 -20.01 -1.83
N SER A 158 -2.53 -19.87 -2.99
CA SER A 158 -1.97 -20.99 -3.72
C SER A 158 -0.49 -20.79 -3.98
N ILE A 159 0.23 -21.90 -4.08
CA ILE A 159 1.60 -21.89 -4.56
C ILE A 159 1.72 -22.84 -5.74
N ASN A 160 2.23 -22.34 -6.86
CA ASN A 160 2.35 -23.08 -8.11
C ASN A 160 1.01 -23.75 -8.50
N GLY A 161 -0.09 -23.01 -8.32
CA GLY A 161 -1.46 -23.46 -8.61
C GLY A 161 -2.09 -24.42 -7.59
N LYS A 162 -1.37 -24.83 -6.54
CA LYS A 162 -1.92 -25.67 -5.47
C LYS A 162 -2.38 -24.80 -4.31
N ILE A 163 -3.67 -24.84 -4.00
CA ILE A 163 -4.23 -24.16 -2.81
C ILE A 163 -3.60 -24.77 -1.55
N ILE A 164 -3.06 -23.90 -0.69
CA ILE A 164 -2.47 -24.26 0.60
C ILE A 164 -3.18 -23.62 1.77
N PHE A 165 -3.98 -22.57 1.52
CA PHE A 165 -4.78 -21.88 2.52
C PHE A 165 -6.08 -21.41 1.88
N ASN A 166 -7.20 -21.66 2.54
CA ASN A 166 -8.52 -21.17 2.12
C ASN A 166 -9.43 -21.07 3.34
N GLU A 167 -9.16 -20.09 4.19
CA GLU A 167 -9.88 -19.90 5.45
C GLU A 167 -10.11 -18.41 5.71
N GLN A 168 -11.12 -18.12 6.54
CA GLN A 168 -11.35 -16.79 7.06
C GLN A 168 -10.40 -16.55 8.24
N ILE A 169 -9.79 -15.37 8.30
CA ILE A 169 -8.90 -15.01 9.41
C ILE A 169 -9.63 -14.06 10.36
N PRO A 170 -9.91 -14.49 11.60
CA PRO A 170 -10.63 -13.67 12.57
C PRO A 170 -9.91 -12.35 12.84
N ASN A 171 -10.66 -11.24 12.80
CA ASN A 171 -10.25 -9.87 13.15
C ASN A 171 -9.35 -9.11 12.15
N GLY A 172 -9.04 -9.67 10.99
CA GLY A 172 -8.17 -9.02 9.99
C GLY A 172 -6.86 -8.52 10.62
N ASN A 173 -6.14 -7.62 9.97
CA ASN A 173 -5.01 -6.92 10.59
C ASN A 173 -3.85 -7.82 11.08
N SER A 174 -3.59 -8.91 10.36
CA SER A 174 -2.56 -9.89 10.71
C SER A 174 -1.62 -10.15 9.54
N PHE A 175 -0.66 -11.05 9.73
CA PHE A 175 0.22 -11.50 8.66
C PHE A 175 0.12 -13.02 8.52
N LEU A 176 -0.07 -13.50 7.29
CA LEU A 176 0.21 -14.90 6.96
C LEU A 176 1.70 -15.08 6.77
N ILE A 177 2.23 -16.17 7.33
CA ILE A 177 3.64 -16.50 7.27
C ILE A 177 3.79 -17.80 6.51
N LEU A 178 4.52 -17.74 5.40
CA LEU A 178 4.89 -18.90 4.61
C LEU A 178 6.33 -19.29 4.95
N ASP A 179 6.48 -20.22 5.88
CA ASP A 179 7.76 -20.82 6.25
C ASP A 179 8.06 -22.01 5.34
N ARG A 180 8.92 -21.80 4.33
CA ARG A 180 9.30 -22.88 3.41
C ARG A 180 10.63 -22.63 2.70
N ILE A 181 11.08 -23.66 1.99
CA ILE A 181 12.11 -23.54 0.96
C ILE A 181 11.44 -23.03 -0.31
N TRP A 182 11.96 -21.90 -0.80
CA TRP A 182 11.58 -21.28 -2.05
C TRP A 182 12.58 -21.68 -3.14
N THR A 183 12.10 -21.75 -4.37
CA THR A 183 12.87 -22.09 -5.57
C THR A 183 12.59 -21.09 -6.68
N ASN A 184 13.50 -21.01 -7.64
CA ASN A 184 13.33 -20.12 -8.79
C ASN A 184 12.02 -20.41 -9.53
N ASN A 185 11.29 -19.36 -9.89
CA ASN A 185 9.97 -19.42 -10.53
C ASN A 185 8.84 -19.99 -9.65
N ASP A 186 9.01 -20.08 -8.33
CA ASP A 186 7.85 -20.25 -7.44
C ASP A 186 6.90 -19.05 -7.63
N ILE A 187 5.61 -19.35 -7.71
CA ILE A 187 4.54 -18.34 -7.83
C ILE A 187 3.61 -18.50 -6.64
N VAL A 188 3.46 -17.44 -5.86
CA VAL A 188 2.39 -17.34 -4.86
C VAL A 188 1.25 -16.53 -5.45
N THR A 189 0.05 -17.09 -5.48
CA THR A 189 -1.16 -16.34 -5.81
C THR A 189 -1.92 -16.11 -4.52
N PHE A 190 -2.16 -14.83 -4.21
CA PHE A 190 -2.89 -14.39 -3.04
C PHE A 190 -4.16 -13.68 -3.48
N LYS A 191 -5.31 -14.24 -3.12
CA LYS A 191 -6.63 -13.69 -3.40
C LYS A 191 -7.26 -13.14 -2.13
N ILE A 192 -7.58 -11.85 -2.15
CA ILE A 192 -8.16 -11.10 -1.03
C ILE A 192 -9.54 -10.58 -1.42
N PRO A 193 -10.63 -11.32 -1.18
CA PRO A 193 -11.93 -10.96 -1.72
C PRO A 193 -12.41 -9.56 -1.31
N MET A 194 -12.70 -8.74 -2.31
CA MET A 194 -13.26 -7.40 -2.14
C MET A 194 -14.79 -7.45 -2.21
N THR A 195 -15.46 -6.82 -1.26
CA THR A 195 -16.93 -6.74 -1.23
C THR A 195 -17.41 -5.29 -1.17
N ILE A 196 -18.57 -5.06 -1.78
CA ILE A 196 -19.29 -3.78 -1.78
C ILE A 196 -20.27 -3.74 -0.61
#